data_AF-G4ZMN4-F1
#
_entry.id   AF-G4ZMN4-F1
#
_cell.length_a   1.000
_cell.length_b   1.000
_cell.length_c   1.000
_cell.angle_alpha   90.00
_cell.angle_beta   90.00
_cell.angle_gamma   90.00
#
_symmetry.space_group_name_H-M   'P 1'
#
loop_
_entity.id
_entity.type
_entity.pdbx_description
1 polymer ?
#
loop_
_entity_poly.entity_id
_entity_poly.type
_entity_poly.pdbx_seq_one_letter_code
_entity_poly.pdbx_strand_id
1 'polypeptide(L)'
;MQAAMTTTRKEKQPIVLDEKAKKQGLVLDVVLAIDPKLWKFSGQYVGVLTGFYAIKVKCTSWLKDRKWLEQDWRKVDSIVDLFAAETATAGLPRDAVPERHQGLANEIISKFTSSRLRTEFVTLSNKVLISFDNIVGGICRGWLNDSPVDFCLETLARSVGKCHVLSSLTWAIGWPSLPKTALAATKFIIHPVNLHADHWGVIILRLRYTAKTSKLRVHGYMYEPLIDDDYHHEMEIVWTGIPKDKENEGKEGLRGYVERWHKASDPRGHLFFDPIEWICAPQQPDFASCGVMVVAQAHSYLTGSLQMQLSRISKNDVKVM
;
A
#
# COMPACT_ATOMS: atom_id res chain seq x y z
N MET A 1 2.21 -13.92 35.69
CA MET A 1 1.44 -12.67 35.60
C MET A 1 1.87 -11.74 36.73
N GLN A 2 2.85 -10.88 36.47
CA GLN A 2 3.10 -9.55 37.05
C GLN A 2 4.38 -9.07 36.37
N ALA A 3 4.22 -8.22 35.36
CA ALA A 3 5.36 -7.53 34.76
C ALA A 3 5.88 -6.56 35.81
N ALA A 4 6.96 -6.93 36.50
CA ALA A 4 7.71 -5.99 37.32
C ALA A 4 8.38 -5.00 36.37
N MET A 5 7.69 -3.91 36.06
CA MET A 5 8.33 -2.62 35.79
C MET A 5 9.00 -2.19 37.09
N THR A 6 10.11 -2.83 37.46
CA THR A 6 11.02 -2.27 38.44
C THR A 6 11.73 -1.11 37.75
N THR A 7 11.17 0.08 37.96
CA THR A 7 11.91 1.32 37.98
C THR A 7 13.05 1.14 39.00
N THR A 8 14.17 0.56 38.58
CA THR A 8 15.36 0.46 39.41
C THR A 8 15.99 1.84 39.50
N ARG A 9 15.39 2.64 40.36
CA ARG A 9 15.90 3.87 40.95
C ARG A 9 17.07 3.48 41.84
N LYS A 10 18.24 3.23 41.24
CA LYS A 10 19.51 3.61 41.85
C LYS A 10 19.96 4.82 41.07
N GLU A 11 20.05 5.95 41.75
CA GLU A 11 20.43 7.26 41.24
C GLU A 11 21.69 7.16 40.38
N LYS A 12 21.48 7.00 39.07
CA LYS A 12 22.37 7.53 38.04
C LYS A 12 21.56 8.61 37.35
N GLN A 13 22.22 9.73 37.09
CA GLN A 13 21.65 10.95 36.54
C GLN A 13 20.56 10.64 35.50
N PRO A 14 19.42 11.37 35.51
CA PRO A 14 18.44 11.23 34.45
C PRO A 14 19.16 11.34 33.11
N ILE A 15 18.94 10.38 32.21
CA ILE A 15 19.52 10.44 30.87
C ILE A 15 18.98 11.73 30.24
N VAL A 16 19.82 12.76 30.19
CA VAL A 16 19.47 14.03 29.56
C VAL A 16 19.51 13.78 28.07
N LEU A 17 18.33 13.78 27.44
CA LEU A 17 18.23 13.77 25.99
C LEU A 17 18.96 15.00 25.46
N ASP A 18 19.86 14.81 24.50
CA ASP A 18 20.46 15.94 23.81
C ASP A 18 19.38 16.72 23.04
N GLU A 19 19.62 18.01 22.82
CA GLU A 19 18.66 18.89 22.16
C GLU A 19 18.34 18.48 20.71
N LYS A 20 19.24 17.74 20.05
CA LYS A 20 19.03 17.22 18.70
C LYS A 20 18.05 16.05 18.71
N ALA A 21 18.16 15.13 19.67
CA ALA A 21 17.26 14.01 19.88
C ALA A 21 15.84 14.49 20.23
N LYS A 22 15.73 15.50 21.11
CA LYS A 22 14.42 16.13 21.43
C LYS A 22 13.79 16.78 20.20
N LYS A 23 14.55 17.56 19.43
CA LYS A 23 14.07 18.18 18.17
C LYS A 23 13.65 17.15 17.13
N GLN A 24 14.19 15.94 17.19
CA GLN A 24 13.84 14.82 16.34
C GLN A 24 12.65 13.98 16.85
N GLY A 25 12.01 14.38 17.95
CA GLY A 25 10.83 13.73 18.50
C GLY A 25 11.11 12.51 19.39
N LEU A 26 12.36 12.28 19.78
CA LEU A 26 12.71 11.22 20.72
C LEU A 26 12.33 11.65 22.14
N VAL A 27 11.58 10.80 22.84
CA VAL A 27 11.13 11.02 24.23
C VAL A 27 11.68 9.92 25.14
N LEU A 28 11.72 10.18 26.46
CA LEU A 28 12.29 9.29 27.48
C LEU A 28 11.63 7.90 27.57
N ASP A 29 10.46 7.70 26.96
CA ASP A 29 9.78 6.40 26.86
C ASP A 29 10.48 5.43 25.88
N VAL A 30 11.47 5.91 25.12
CA VAL A 30 12.32 5.09 24.23
C VAL A 30 13.67 4.88 24.90
N VAL A 31 14.03 3.62 25.19
CA VAL A 31 15.36 3.26 25.67
C VAL A 31 16.38 3.53 24.57
N LEU A 32 17.29 4.49 24.76
CA LEU A 32 18.28 4.92 23.76
C LEU A 32 19.64 4.24 23.88
N ALA A 33 19.96 3.68 25.04
CA ALA A 33 21.18 2.91 25.27
C ALA A 33 20.97 1.83 26.34
N ILE A 34 21.68 0.72 26.21
CA ILE A 34 21.82 -0.32 27.24
C ILE A 34 23.29 -0.40 27.61
N ASP A 35 23.61 -0.33 28.91
CA ASP A 35 24.97 -0.53 29.41
C ASP A 35 25.23 -2.05 29.57
N PRO A 36 26.11 -2.65 28.74
CA PRO A 36 26.40 -4.08 28.78
C PRO A 36 27.10 -4.50 30.07
N LYS A 37 27.71 -3.56 30.83
CA LYS A 37 28.41 -3.89 32.09
C LYS A 37 27.48 -4.27 33.24
N LEU A 38 26.19 -4.00 33.12
CA LEU A 38 25.22 -4.19 34.21
C LEU A 38 24.49 -5.55 34.17
N TRP A 39 24.73 -6.40 33.17
CA TRP A 39 23.95 -7.62 32.94
C TRP A 39 24.86 -8.84 32.80
N LYS A 40 24.57 -9.91 33.55
CA LYS A 40 25.20 -11.22 33.31
C LYS A 40 24.67 -11.77 31.98
N PHE A 41 25.58 -12.26 31.14
CA PHE A 41 25.23 -12.88 29.86
C PHE A 41 24.25 -14.04 30.11
N SER A 42 23.03 -13.90 29.61
CA SER A 42 21.90 -14.81 29.86
C SER A 42 20.91 -14.73 28.69
N GLY A 43 20.02 -15.71 28.55
CA GLY A 43 18.97 -15.65 27.53
C GLY A 43 18.08 -14.41 27.65
N GLN A 44 17.83 -13.94 28.87
CA GLN A 44 17.09 -12.69 29.12
C GLN A 44 17.85 -11.46 28.62
N TYR A 45 19.17 -11.40 28.84
CA TYR A 45 20.02 -10.33 28.31
C TYR A 45 20.00 -10.30 26.78
N VAL A 46 20.12 -11.45 26.13
CA VAL A 46 20.03 -11.57 24.67
C VAL A 46 18.66 -11.08 24.17
N GLY A 47 17.56 -11.52 24.81
CA GLY A 47 16.21 -11.08 24.44
C GLY A 47 16.01 -9.56 24.57
N VAL A 48 16.52 -8.96 25.64
CA VAL A 48 16.45 -7.51 25.85
C VAL A 48 17.30 -6.74 24.84
N LEU A 49 18.50 -7.21 24.52
CA LEU A 49 19.33 -6.63 23.47
C LEU A 49 18.65 -6.70 22.10
N THR A 50 18.05 -7.84 21.75
CA THR A 50 17.30 -7.99 20.49
C THR A 50 16.16 -6.98 20.41
N GLY A 51 15.37 -6.84 21.47
CA GLY A 51 14.29 -5.85 21.53
C GLY A 51 14.79 -4.41 21.40
N PHE A 52 15.87 -4.07 22.10
CA PHE A 52 16.50 -2.75 22.03
C PHE A 52 17.01 -2.42 20.63
N TYR A 53 17.76 -3.33 19.99
CA TYR A 53 18.27 -3.10 18.64
C TYR A 53 17.15 -3.04 17.61
N ALA A 54 16.08 -3.82 17.76
CA ALA A 54 14.90 -3.71 16.90
C ALA A 54 14.25 -2.31 17.00
N ILE A 55 14.12 -1.75 18.21
CA ILE A 55 13.61 -0.38 18.41
C ILE A 55 14.58 0.66 17.84
N LYS A 56 15.89 0.48 18.04
CA LYS A 56 16.93 1.38 17.50
C LYS A 56 16.88 1.45 15.97
N VAL A 57 16.70 0.30 15.30
CA VAL A 57 16.52 0.25 13.84
C VAL A 57 15.29 1.04 13.42
N LYS A 58 14.13 0.83 14.07
CA LYS A 58 12.91 1.61 13.78
C LYS A 58 13.10 3.11 13.99
N CYS A 59 13.78 3.52 15.05
CA CYS A 59 14.10 4.94 15.28
C CYS A 59 15.00 5.50 14.17
N THR A 60 15.99 4.73 13.72
CA THR A 60 16.88 5.14 12.63
C THR A 60 16.12 5.32 11.32
N SER A 61 15.21 4.40 11.00
CA SER A 61 14.32 4.53 9.83
C SER A 61 13.43 5.75 9.94
N TRP A 62 12.80 5.98 11.10
CA TRP A 62 11.96 7.15 11.35
C TRP A 62 12.67 8.49 11.08
N LEU A 63 13.93 8.61 11.50
CA LEU A 63 14.73 9.81 11.24
C LEU A 63 15.01 10.01 9.76
N LYS A 64 15.23 8.92 9.01
CA LYS A 64 15.42 8.98 7.56
C LYS A 64 14.12 9.35 6.85
N ASP A 65 13.01 8.74 7.26
CA ASP A 65 11.67 8.99 6.71
C ASP A 65 11.30 10.47 6.90
N ARG A 66 11.53 11.01 8.11
CA ARG A 66 11.34 12.43 8.41
C ARG A 66 12.24 13.33 7.56
N LYS A 67 13.53 12.99 7.41
CA LYS A 67 14.47 13.77 6.59
C LYS A 67 14.06 13.80 5.12
N TRP A 68 13.50 12.70 4.61
CA TRP A 68 12.96 12.65 3.25
C TRP A 68 11.76 13.59 3.10
N LEU A 69 10.85 13.62 4.07
CA LEU A 69 9.73 14.57 4.07
C LEU A 69 10.17 16.04 4.21
N GLU A 70 11.21 16.30 4.99
CA GLU A 70 11.76 17.65 5.23
C GLU A 70 12.56 18.21 4.03
N GLN A 71 12.69 17.46 2.94
CA GLN A 71 13.31 18.00 1.71
C GLN A 71 12.49 19.16 1.13
N ASP A 72 13.12 19.92 0.24
CA ASP A 72 12.48 21.06 -0.42
C ASP A 72 11.65 20.58 -1.62
N TRP A 73 10.37 20.30 -1.37
CA TRP A 73 9.44 19.76 -2.37
C TRP A 73 9.17 20.72 -3.53
N ARG A 74 9.45 22.02 -3.32
CA ARG A 74 9.35 23.04 -4.37
C ARG A 74 10.37 22.85 -5.49
N LYS A 75 11.44 22.08 -5.23
CA LYS A 75 12.51 21.77 -6.18
C LYS A 75 12.34 20.41 -6.86
N VAL A 76 11.30 19.64 -6.49
CA VAL A 76 11.02 18.34 -7.11
C VAL A 76 10.23 18.60 -8.38
N ASP A 77 10.92 18.52 -9.52
CA ASP A 77 10.30 18.65 -10.83
C ASP A 77 9.45 17.40 -11.11
N SER A 78 8.15 17.59 -11.30
CA SER A 78 7.20 16.55 -11.67
C SER A 78 6.21 17.10 -12.68
N ILE A 79 5.91 16.27 -13.68
CA ILE A 79 5.03 16.61 -14.80
C ILE A 79 3.68 15.89 -14.73
N VAL A 80 3.44 15.16 -13.65
CA VAL A 80 2.30 14.27 -13.52
C VAL A 80 1.16 14.95 -12.76
N ASP A 81 0.01 15.06 -13.42
CA ASP A 81 -1.24 15.56 -12.84
C ASP A 81 -2.06 14.44 -12.13
N LEU A 82 -1.42 13.31 -11.83
CA LEU A 82 -2.07 12.21 -11.12
C LEU A 82 -2.40 12.66 -9.69
N PHE A 83 -3.54 12.21 -9.17
CA PHE A 83 -4.07 12.62 -7.88
C PHE A 83 -4.35 14.12 -7.75
N ALA A 84 -4.46 14.88 -8.85
CA ALA A 84 -4.61 16.32 -8.77
C ALA A 84 -5.87 16.77 -8.02
N ALA A 85 -6.96 15.99 -8.11
CA ALA A 85 -8.17 16.26 -7.35
C ALA A 85 -7.97 15.98 -5.85
N GLU A 86 -7.34 14.85 -5.52
CA GLU A 86 -7.09 14.39 -4.15
C GLU A 86 -6.07 15.27 -3.42
N THR A 87 -5.10 15.81 -4.16
CA THR A 87 -4.04 16.69 -3.64
C THR A 87 -4.43 18.17 -3.72
N ALA A 88 -5.59 18.50 -4.28
CA ALA A 88 -6.04 19.87 -4.53
C ALA A 88 -5.04 20.68 -5.40
N THR A 89 -4.38 20.03 -6.35
CA THR A 89 -3.56 20.68 -7.38
C THR A 89 -4.31 20.89 -8.70
N ALA A 90 -5.48 20.27 -8.86
CA ALA A 90 -6.29 20.41 -10.07
C ALA A 90 -6.67 21.87 -10.35
N GLY A 91 -6.29 22.37 -11.52
CA GLY A 91 -6.57 23.74 -11.95
C GLY A 91 -5.67 24.81 -11.31
N LEU A 92 -4.69 24.43 -10.48
CA LEU A 92 -3.68 25.38 -10.00
C LEU A 92 -2.75 25.81 -11.14
N PRO A 93 -2.25 27.07 -11.12
CA PRO A 93 -1.11 27.47 -11.94
C PRO A 93 0.11 26.57 -11.69
N ARG A 94 0.91 26.29 -12.73
CA ARG A 94 2.07 25.38 -12.64
C ARG A 94 3.09 25.78 -11.58
N ASP A 95 3.25 27.07 -11.33
CA ASP A 95 4.14 27.63 -10.31
C ASP A 95 3.60 27.49 -8.88
N ALA A 96 2.29 27.26 -8.71
CA ALA A 96 1.66 27.03 -7.41
C ALA A 96 1.66 25.55 -6.97
N VAL A 97 1.79 24.61 -7.91
CA VAL A 97 1.81 23.16 -7.63
C VAL A 97 2.96 22.75 -6.68
N PRO A 98 4.21 23.22 -6.87
CA PRO A 98 5.31 22.84 -5.97
C PRO A 98 5.13 23.34 -4.53
N GLU A 99 4.48 24.50 -4.34
CA GLU A 99 4.10 24.99 -3.01
C GLU A 99 3.03 24.11 -2.37
N ARG A 100 2.07 23.60 -3.15
CA ARG A 100 1.09 22.64 -2.65
C ARG A 100 1.74 21.33 -2.21
N HIS A 101 2.71 20.80 -2.97
CA HIS A 101 3.48 19.61 -2.57
C HIS A 101 4.21 19.83 -1.24
N GLN A 102 4.83 21.00 -1.05
CA GLN A 102 5.45 21.35 0.24
C GLN A 102 4.42 21.43 1.38
N GLY A 103 3.23 21.96 1.11
CA GLY A 103 2.11 21.98 2.06
C GLY A 103 1.69 20.57 2.51
N LEU A 104 1.52 19.64 1.57
CA LEU A 104 1.19 18.23 1.87
C LEU A 104 2.28 17.58 2.73
N ALA A 105 3.55 17.78 2.41
CA ALA A 105 4.65 17.28 3.23
C ALA A 105 4.60 17.83 4.66
N ASN A 106 4.32 19.13 4.82
CA ASN A 106 4.19 19.77 6.13
C ASN A 106 3.03 19.20 6.95
N GLU A 107 1.89 18.89 6.32
CA GLU A 107 0.75 18.23 6.97
C GLU A 107 1.16 16.85 7.56
N ILE A 108 1.92 16.06 6.80
CA ILE A 108 2.44 14.77 7.26
C ILE A 108 3.50 14.95 8.35
N ILE A 109 4.43 15.90 8.21
CA ILE A 109 5.43 16.22 9.25
C ILE A 109 4.76 16.62 10.57
N SER A 110 3.64 17.35 10.50
CA SER A 110 2.84 17.65 11.69
C SER A 110 2.34 16.38 12.37
N LYS A 111 1.93 15.36 11.61
CA LYS A 111 1.54 14.04 12.15
C LYS A 111 2.71 13.27 12.74
N PHE A 112 3.91 13.35 12.16
CA PHE A 112 5.13 12.80 12.77
C PHE A 112 5.41 13.43 14.14
N THR A 113 5.10 14.71 14.30
CA THR A 113 5.36 15.43 15.56
C THR A 113 4.34 15.08 16.64
N SER A 114 3.10 14.79 16.26
CA SER A 114 2.03 14.44 17.21
C SER A 114 1.86 12.94 17.47
N SER A 115 2.50 12.07 16.70
CA SER A 115 2.27 10.61 16.74
C SER A 115 3.52 9.87 17.21
N ARG A 116 3.31 8.75 17.89
CA ARG A 116 4.38 7.84 18.31
C ARG A 116 4.64 6.82 17.20
N LEU A 117 5.85 6.25 17.19
CA LEU A 117 6.26 5.18 16.26
C LEU A 117 5.25 4.02 16.13
N ARG A 118 4.56 3.67 17.22
CA ARG A 118 3.56 2.59 17.26
C ARG A 118 2.12 3.11 17.30
N THR A 119 1.88 4.37 16.99
CA THR A 119 0.51 4.86 16.87
C THR A 119 -0.18 4.10 15.74
N GLU A 120 -1.25 3.41 16.09
CA GLU A 120 -2.10 2.71 15.14
C GLU A 120 -3.28 3.59 14.76
N PHE A 121 -3.57 3.62 13.47
CA PHE A 121 -4.72 4.29 12.90
C PHE A 121 -5.72 3.23 12.47
N VAL A 122 -6.99 3.47 12.79
CA VAL A 122 -8.09 2.66 12.28
C VAL A 122 -8.43 3.17 10.89
N THR A 123 -8.51 2.27 9.91
CA THR A 123 -8.95 2.64 8.56
C THR A 123 -10.38 3.16 8.58
N LEU A 124 -10.77 3.95 7.57
CA LEU A 124 -12.16 4.44 7.44
C LEU A 124 -13.20 3.31 7.32
N SER A 125 -12.78 2.10 6.95
CA SER A 125 -13.63 0.90 6.95
C SER A 125 -13.83 0.30 8.35
N ASN A 126 -13.12 0.80 9.37
CA ASN A 126 -13.01 0.24 10.71
C ASN A 126 -12.58 -1.24 10.77
N LYS A 127 -11.97 -1.74 9.69
CA LYS A 127 -11.62 -3.16 9.55
C LYS A 127 -10.15 -3.46 9.87
N VAL A 128 -9.27 -2.48 9.71
CA VAL A 128 -7.83 -2.69 9.83
C VAL A 128 -7.22 -1.62 10.72
N LEU A 129 -6.34 -2.05 11.63
CA LEU A 129 -5.42 -1.18 12.36
C LEU A 129 -4.11 -1.16 11.58
N ILE A 130 -3.62 0.03 11.26
CA ILE A 130 -2.35 0.18 10.55
C ILE A 130 -1.45 1.13 11.33
N SER A 131 -0.23 0.68 11.62
CA SER A 131 0.74 1.52 12.32
C SER A 131 1.30 2.62 11.42
N PHE A 132 1.56 3.78 12.01
CA PHE A 132 2.10 4.94 11.29
C PHE A 132 3.44 4.63 10.60
N ASP A 133 4.33 3.87 11.25
CA ASP A 133 5.63 3.48 10.68
C ASP A 133 5.49 2.58 9.44
N ASN A 134 4.38 1.88 9.33
CA ASN A 134 4.10 0.99 8.22
C ASN A 134 3.57 1.74 6.99
N ILE A 135 2.63 2.67 7.17
CA ILE A 135 2.12 3.50 6.05
C ILE A 135 3.17 4.51 5.65
N VAL A 136 3.48 5.46 6.54
CA VAL A 136 4.27 6.62 6.14
C VAL A 136 5.73 6.26 5.95
N GLY A 137 6.24 5.36 6.80
CA GLY A 137 7.57 4.83 6.61
C GLY A 137 7.70 4.00 5.33
N GLY A 138 6.68 3.21 4.96
CA GLY A 138 6.69 2.46 3.70
C GLY A 138 6.84 3.39 2.49
N ILE A 139 6.05 4.46 2.47
CA ILE A 139 6.09 5.50 1.42
C ILE A 139 7.46 6.18 1.36
N CYS A 140 7.98 6.65 2.50
CA CYS A 140 9.26 7.38 2.52
C CYS A 140 10.46 6.50 2.10
N ARG A 141 10.37 5.18 2.32
CA ARG A 141 11.42 4.21 1.93
C ARG A 141 11.32 3.80 0.46
N GLY A 142 10.20 4.09 -0.20
CA GLY A 142 9.96 3.77 -1.60
C GLY A 142 9.66 2.31 -1.89
N TRP A 143 9.50 1.45 -0.88
CA TRP A 143 9.10 0.05 -1.06
C TRP A 143 7.85 -0.23 -0.23
N LEU A 144 6.72 -0.24 -0.91
CA LEU A 144 5.41 -0.48 -0.29
C LEU A 144 5.24 -1.98 -0.01
N ASN A 145 4.76 -2.31 1.18
CA ASN A 145 4.25 -3.66 1.47
C ASN A 145 2.72 -3.70 1.29
N ASP A 146 2.11 -4.82 1.66
CA ASP A 146 0.68 -5.07 1.51
C ASP A 146 -0.19 -3.97 2.12
N SER A 147 0.18 -3.45 3.29
CA SER A 147 -0.67 -2.52 4.05
C SER A 147 -0.88 -1.16 3.36
N PRO A 148 0.15 -0.39 2.94
CA PRO A 148 -0.06 0.84 2.21
C PRO A 148 -0.71 0.62 0.83
N VAL A 149 -0.40 -0.47 0.12
CA VAL A 149 -1.04 -0.78 -1.17
C VAL A 149 -2.54 -1.03 -0.99
N ASP A 150 -2.92 -1.95 -0.10
CA ASP A 150 -4.33 -2.26 0.19
C ASP A 150 -5.06 -1.01 0.72
N PHE A 151 -4.44 -0.24 1.62
CA PHE A 151 -5.01 0.99 2.18
C PHE A 151 -5.30 2.05 1.11
N CYS A 152 -4.35 2.31 0.21
CA CYS A 152 -4.52 3.28 -0.86
C CYS A 152 -5.63 2.83 -1.82
N LEU A 153 -5.60 1.57 -2.26
CA LEU A 153 -6.61 1.04 -3.17
C LEU A 153 -8.01 1.05 -2.56
N GLU A 154 -8.18 0.68 -1.28
CA GLU A 154 -9.46 0.79 -0.57
C GLU A 154 -9.96 2.24 -0.50
N THR A 155 -9.05 3.19 -0.27
CA THR A 155 -9.38 4.62 -0.19
C THR A 155 -9.84 5.16 -1.53
N LEU A 156 -9.15 4.80 -2.62
CA LEU A 156 -9.51 5.14 -3.99
C LEU A 156 -10.84 4.51 -4.42
N ALA A 157 -11.03 3.22 -4.15
CA ALA A 157 -12.27 2.52 -4.45
C ALA A 157 -13.48 3.14 -3.74
N ARG A 158 -13.28 3.65 -2.52
CA ARG A 158 -14.32 4.33 -1.74
C ARG A 158 -14.70 5.68 -2.34
N SER A 159 -13.72 6.48 -2.79
CA SER A 159 -14.01 7.80 -3.39
C SER A 159 -14.76 7.68 -4.71
N VAL A 160 -14.48 6.63 -5.49
CA VAL A 160 -15.12 6.37 -6.79
C VAL A 160 -16.48 5.68 -6.64
N GLY A 161 -16.63 4.84 -5.61
CA GLY A 161 -17.86 4.12 -5.31
C GLY A 161 -18.11 2.91 -6.24
N LYS A 162 -18.99 1.99 -5.81
CA LYS A 162 -19.31 0.73 -6.51
C LYS A 162 -18.08 -0.09 -6.90
N CYS A 163 -17.02 -0.02 -6.10
CA CYS A 163 -15.78 -0.76 -6.30
C CYS A 163 -15.63 -1.83 -5.21
N HIS A 164 -15.01 -2.96 -5.55
CA HIS A 164 -14.64 -4.01 -4.61
C HIS A 164 -13.14 -4.26 -4.68
N VAL A 165 -12.43 -3.99 -3.58
CA VAL A 165 -10.99 -4.23 -3.48
C VAL A 165 -10.78 -5.54 -2.74
N LEU A 166 -10.00 -6.43 -3.34
CA LEU A 166 -9.49 -7.64 -2.73
C LEU A 166 -8.14 -7.32 -2.09
N SER A 167 -7.81 -7.97 -0.96
CA SER A 167 -6.50 -7.82 -0.34
C SER A 167 -5.42 -8.44 -1.22
N SER A 168 -4.20 -7.88 -1.19
CA SER A 168 -3.02 -8.49 -1.81
C SER A 168 -2.77 -9.93 -1.35
N LEU A 169 -3.18 -10.26 -0.12
CA LEU A 169 -2.98 -11.58 0.48
C LEU A 169 -3.96 -12.63 -0.04
N THR A 170 -5.01 -12.23 -0.77
CA THR A 170 -6.10 -13.13 -1.19
C THR A 170 -5.60 -14.33 -1.98
N TRP A 171 -4.61 -14.13 -2.85
CA TRP A 171 -4.00 -15.25 -3.56
C TRP A 171 -3.30 -16.21 -2.61
N ALA A 172 -2.54 -15.72 -1.63
CA ALA A 172 -1.78 -16.57 -0.71
C ALA A 172 -2.69 -17.34 0.28
N ILE A 173 -3.72 -16.69 0.82
CA ILE A 173 -4.54 -17.25 1.91
C ILE A 173 -5.90 -17.82 1.47
N GLY A 174 -6.29 -17.56 0.22
CA GLY A 174 -7.57 -17.98 -0.35
C GLY A 174 -8.57 -16.84 -0.51
N TRP A 175 -9.52 -17.06 -1.44
CA TRP A 175 -10.55 -16.07 -1.76
C TRP A 175 -11.52 -15.84 -0.60
N PRO A 176 -11.91 -14.57 -0.33
CA PRO A 176 -12.85 -14.28 0.74
C PRO A 176 -14.25 -14.84 0.44
N SER A 177 -15.11 -14.80 1.45
CA SER A 177 -16.54 -15.05 1.27
C SER A 177 -17.15 -14.04 0.28
N LEU A 178 -18.10 -14.50 -0.53
CA LEU A 178 -18.77 -13.67 -1.52
C LEU A 178 -19.47 -12.46 -0.86
N PRO A 179 -19.36 -11.25 -1.44
CA PRO A 179 -20.10 -10.08 -0.96
C PRO A 179 -21.61 -10.29 -1.09
N LYS A 180 -22.37 -9.69 -0.16
CA LYS A 180 -23.85 -9.66 -0.23
C LYS A 180 -24.36 -8.81 -1.40
N THR A 181 -23.59 -7.82 -1.83
CA THR A 181 -23.92 -6.98 -2.98
C THR A 181 -23.89 -7.83 -4.25
N ALA A 182 -24.90 -7.67 -5.11
CA ALA A 182 -24.92 -8.37 -6.40
C ALA A 182 -23.76 -7.92 -7.29
N LEU A 183 -23.15 -8.85 -8.03
CA LEU A 183 -22.00 -8.55 -8.90
C LEU A 183 -22.35 -7.47 -9.94
N ALA A 184 -23.58 -7.47 -10.47
CA ALA A 184 -24.06 -6.48 -11.43
C ALA A 184 -24.17 -5.04 -10.86
N ALA A 185 -24.17 -4.87 -9.53
CA ALA A 185 -24.15 -3.56 -8.88
C ALA A 185 -22.72 -3.02 -8.68
N THR A 186 -21.70 -3.84 -8.94
CA THR A 186 -20.28 -3.48 -8.88
C THR A 186 -19.82 -2.95 -10.24
N LYS A 187 -19.07 -1.84 -10.23
CA LYS A 187 -18.46 -1.23 -11.41
C LYS A 187 -17.02 -1.70 -11.61
N PHE A 188 -16.29 -1.89 -10.52
CA PHE A 188 -14.90 -2.35 -10.57
C PHE A 188 -14.58 -3.39 -9.49
N ILE A 189 -13.72 -4.34 -9.84
CA ILE A 189 -13.00 -5.19 -8.88
C ILE A 189 -11.52 -4.93 -9.04
N ILE A 190 -10.80 -4.72 -7.94
CA ILE A 190 -9.37 -4.43 -7.95
C ILE A 190 -8.67 -5.48 -7.09
N HIS A 191 -7.64 -6.10 -7.63
CA HIS A 191 -6.79 -7.04 -6.91
C HIS A 191 -5.32 -6.66 -7.11
N PRO A 192 -4.66 -6.05 -6.11
CA PRO A 192 -3.20 -5.97 -6.10
C PRO A 192 -2.63 -7.38 -5.93
N VAL A 193 -1.52 -7.66 -6.60
CA VAL A 193 -0.86 -8.97 -6.58
C VAL A 193 0.57 -8.77 -6.11
N ASN A 194 0.92 -9.42 -5.01
CA ASN A 194 2.29 -9.47 -4.52
C ASN A 194 3.01 -10.66 -5.18
N LEU A 195 3.93 -10.35 -6.08
CA LEU A 195 4.66 -11.29 -6.91
C LEU A 195 6.01 -11.58 -6.24
N HIS A 196 6.27 -12.85 -5.95
CA HIS A 196 7.50 -13.35 -5.29
C HIS A 196 7.89 -12.67 -3.96
N ALA A 197 6.93 -11.99 -3.31
CA ALA A 197 7.14 -11.21 -2.08
C ALA A 197 8.11 -10.03 -2.23
N ASP A 198 8.44 -9.61 -3.46
CA ASP A 198 9.34 -8.49 -3.74
C ASP A 198 8.79 -7.48 -4.74
N HIS A 199 7.71 -7.83 -5.47
CA HIS A 199 7.23 -7.05 -6.58
C HIS A 199 5.70 -6.94 -6.65
N TRP A 200 5.18 -5.90 -7.32
CA TRP A 200 3.75 -5.59 -7.34
C TRP A 200 3.19 -5.58 -8.76
N GLY A 201 2.09 -6.30 -8.95
CA GLY A 201 1.18 -6.17 -10.08
C GLY A 201 -0.23 -5.77 -9.63
N VAL A 202 -1.12 -5.45 -10.57
CA VAL A 202 -2.53 -5.21 -10.29
C VAL A 202 -3.44 -5.73 -11.40
N ILE A 203 -4.51 -6.40 -11.00
CA ILE A 203 -5.60 -6.81 -11.88
C ILE A 203 -6.81 -5.92 -11.61
N ILE A 204 -7.30 -5.23 -12.64
CA ILE A 204 -8.42 -4.31 -12.58
C ILE A 204 -9.53 -4.83 -13.48
N LEU A 205 -10.65 -5.25 -12.90
CA LEU A 205 -11.82 -5.69 -13.64
C LEU A 205 -12.82 -4.55 -13.74
N ARG A 206 -13.25 -4.21 -14.95
CA ARG A 206 -14.36 -3.30 -15.23
C ARG A 206 -15.60 -4.10 -15.57
N LEU A 207 -16.68 -3.86 -14.83
CA LEU A 207 -17.95 -4.56 -14.97
C LEU A 207 -19.00 -3.66 -15.62
N ARG A 208 -19.70 -4.19 -16.62
CA ARG A 208 -20.77 -3.49 -17.34
C ARG A 208 -21.99 -4.39 -17.45
N TYR A 209 -23.05 -4.02 -16.74
CA TYR A 209 -24.35 -4.69 -16.81
C TYR A 209 -25.27 -4.02 -17.83
N THR A 210 -25.84 -4.83 -18.72
CA THR A 210 -26.82 -4.40 -19.72
C THR A 210 -28.19 -5.00 -19.38
N ALA A 211 -29.07 -4.19 -18.79
CA ALA A 211 -30.39 -4.62 -18.32
C ALA A 211 -31.28 -5.20 -19.43
N LYS A 212 -31.26 -4.61 -20.64
CA LYS A 212 -32.09 -5.08 -21.78
C LYS A 212 -31.82 -6.53 -22.18
N THR A 213 -30.60 -7.01 -21.97
CA THR A 213 -30.19 -8.36 -22.37
C THR A 213 -29.85 -9.25 -21.18
N SER A 214 -29.95 -8.73 -19.94
CA SER A 214 -29.49 -9.40 -18.72
C SER A 214 -28.07 -9.95 -18.84
N LYS A 215 -27.17 -9.18 -19.46
CA LYS A 215 -25.77 -9.57 -19.70
C LYS A 215 -24.85 -8.74 -18.83
N LEU A 216 -23.96 -9.41 -18.10
CA LEU A 216 -22.85 -8.81 -17.39
C LEU A 216 -21.57 -9.09 -18.15
N ARG A 217 -20.89 -8.03 -18.61
CA ARG A 217 -19.55 -8.12 -19.22
C ARG A 217 -18.50 -7.72 -18.22
N VAL A 218 -17.43 -8.49 -18.16
CA VAL A 218 -16.23 -8.25 -17.38
C VAL A 218 -15.08 -8.06 -18.36
N HIS A 219 -14.44 -6.90 -18.28
CA HIS A 219 -13.23 -6.61 -19.03
C HIS A 219 -12.08 -6.45 -18.04
N GLY A 220 -11.03 -7.25 -18.17
CA GLY A 220 -9.91 -7.26 -17.23
C GLY A 220 -8.69 -6.57 -17.82
N TYR A 221 -8.08 -5.71 -17.02
CA TYR A 221 -6.79 -5.09 -17.29
C TYR A 221 -5.75 -5.64 -16.32
N MET A 222 -4.56 -5.98 -16.82
CA MET A 222 -3.42 -6.37 -16.01
C MET A 222 -2.28 -5.39 -16.21
N TYR A 223 -1.66 -4.99 -15.11
CA TYR A 223 -0.53 -4.08 -15.12
C TYR A 223 0.56 -4.57 -14.18
N GLU A 224 1.76 -4.60 -14.73
CA GLU A 224 3.00 -4.95 -14.07
C GLU A 224 4.04 -3.87 -14.48
N PRO A 225 4.56 -3.05 -13.55
CA PRO A 225 5.41 -1.90 -13.86
C PRO A 225 6.77 -2.18 -14.52
N LEU A 226 7.33 -3.38 -14.43
CA LEU A 226 8.59 -3.81 -15.06
C LEU A 226 8.37 -4.36 -16.47
N ILE A 227 7.17 -4.89 -16.76
CA ILE A 227 6.83 -5.57 -18.00
C ILE A 227 7.75 -6.78 -18.21
N ASP A 228 7.87 -7.57 -17.14
CA ASP A 228 8.64 -8.80 -17.10
C ASP A 228 7.73 -10.00 -17.42
N ASP A 229 8.21 -10.87 -18.31
CA ASP A 229 7.43 -12.01 -18.79
C ASP A 229 7.15 -13.05 -17.69
N ASP A 230 8.06 -13.23 -16.71
CA ASP A 230 7.87 -14.16 -15.60
C ASP A 230 6.77 -13.63 -14.66
N TYR A 231 6.80 -12.34 -14.35
CA TYR A 231 5.75 -11.69 -13.57
C TYR A 231 4.40 -11.69 -14.30
N HIS A 232 4.40 -11.51 -15.62
CA HIS A 232 3.19 -11.63 -16.43
C HIS A 232 2.58 -13.02 -16.32
N HIS A 233 3.40 -14.06 -16.46
CA HIS A 233 2.95 -15.45 -16.33
C HIS A 233 2.31 -15.72 -14.97
N GLU A 234 2.93 -15.26 -13.89
CA GLU A 234 2.39 -15.41 -12.53
C GLU A 234 1.05 -14.69 -12.36
N MET A 235 0.88 -13.48 -12.90
CA MET A 235 -0.41 -12.79 -12.87
C MET A 235 -1.50 -13.52 -13.67
N GLU A 236 -1.14 -14.16 -14.79
CA GLU A 236 -2.07 -15.02 -15.53
C GLU A 236 -2.49 -16.23 -14.71
N ILE A 237 -1.59 -16.82 -13.92
CA ILE A 237 -1.91 -17.89 -12.96
C ILE A 237 -2.87 -17.37 -11.87
N VAL A 238 -2.64 -16.19 -11.31
CA VAL A 238 -3.57 -15.59 -10.31
C VAL A 238 -4.96 -15.37 -10.91
N TRP A 239 -5.03 -14.97 -12.18
CA TRP A 239 -6.30 -14.78 -12.88
C TRP A 239 -7.04 -16.09 -13.16
N THR A 240 -6.36 -17.05 -13.77
CA THR A 240 -6.95 -18.31 -14.25
C THR A 240 -7.13 -19.34 -13.15
N GLY A 241 -6.20 -19.38 -12.20
CA GLY A 241 -6.10 -20.39 -11.17
C GLY A 241 -5.18 -21.55 -11.58
N ILE A 242 -4.88 -22.42 -10.62
CA ILE A 242 -4.13 -23.65 -10.83
C ILE A 242 -5.14 -24.79 -10.98
N PRO A 243 -5.14 -25.53 -12.10
CA PRO A 243 -6.01 -26.68 -12.27
C PRO A 243 -5.76 -27.76 -11.22
N LYS A 244 -6.80 -28.55 -10.93
CA LYS A 244 -6.63 -29.77 -10.13
C LYS A 244 -5.94 -30.83 -10.98
N ASP A 245 -4.93 -31.48 -10.42
CA ASP A 245 -4.33 -32.67 -11.02
C ASP A 245 -4.08 -33.74 -9.95
N LYS A 246 -3.25 -34.75 -10.24
CA LYS A 246 -2.99 -35.87 -9.32
C LYS A 246 -2.13 -35.46 -8.12
N GLU A 247 -1.39 -34.35 -8.23
CA GLU A 247 -0.39 -33.89 -7.26
C GLU A 247 -0.79 -32.56 -6.60
N ASN A 248 -1.72 -31.81 -7.20
CA ASN A 248 -2.19 -30.52 -6.74
C ASN A 248 -3.71 -30.49 -6.57
N GLU A 249 -4.19 -30.07 -5.39
CA GLU A 249 -5.62 -29.87 -5.11
C GLU A 249 -6.26 -28.73 -5.91
N GLY A 250 -5.48 -28.05 -6.76
CA GLY A 250 -5.86 -26.90 -7.55
C GLY A 250 -6.09 -25.67 -6.69
N LYS A 251 -6.13 -24.52 -7.35
CA LYS A 251 -6.34 -23.23 -6.71
C LYS A 251 -7.24 -22.41 -7.59
N GLU A 252 -8.38 -21.99 -7.05
CA GLU A 252 -9.28 -21.09 -7.76
C GLU A 252 -8.52 -19.81 -8.16
N GLY A 253 -8.73 -19.30 -9.37
CA GLY A 253 -8.25 -17.99 -9.79
C GLY A 253 -9.27 -16.89 -9.57
N LEU A 254 -8.88 -15.63 -9.76
CA LEU A 254 -9.78 -14.48 -9.64
C LEU A 254 -11.02 -14.64 -10.55
N ARG A 255 -10.83 -15.21 -11.74
CA ARG A 255 -11.93 -15.51 -12.66
C ARG A 255 -12.98 -16.43 -12.01
N GLY A 256 -12.54 -17.52 -11.38
CA GLY A 256 -13.42 -18.48 -10.71
C GLY A 256 -14.18 -17.82 -9.55
N TYR A 257 -13.51 -16.98 -8.76
CA TYR A 257 -14.15 -16.19 -7.70
C TYR A 257 -15.28 -15.30 -8.26
N VAL A 258 -15.03 -14.59 -9.37
CA VAL A 258 -16.04 -13.75 -10.03
C VAL A 258 -17.21 -14.58 -10.60
N GLU A 259 -16.92 -15.73 -11.21
CA GLU A 259 -17.95 -16.65 -11.70
C GLU A 259 -18.85 -17.17 -10.56
N ARG A 260 -18.26 -17.53 -9.40
CA ARG A 260 -19.03 -17.91 -8.21
C ARG A 260 -19.88 -16.76 -7.68
N TRP A 261 -19.33 -15.54 -7.64
CA TRP A 261 -20.07 -14.36 -7.20
C TRP A 261 -21.27 -14.08 -8.13
N HIS A 262 -21.07 -14.14 -9.44
CA HIS A 262 -22.14 -14.02 -10.43
C HIS A 262 -23.22 -15.07 -10.20
N LYS A 263 -22.84 -16.35 -10.15
CA LYS A 263 -23.78 -17.47 -9.96
C LYS A 263 -24.59 -17.35 -8.66
N ALA A 264 -23.98 -16.87 -7.58
CA ALA A 264 -24.65 -16.66 -6.30
C ALA A 264 -25.63 -15.47 -6.33
N SER A 265 -25.33 -14.43 -7.11
CA SER A 265 -26.13 -13.20 -7.14
C SER A 265 -27.17 -13.15 -8.25
N ASP A 266 -26.93 -13.79 -9.39
CA ASP A 266 -27.86 -13.94 -10.51
C ASP A 266 -27.65 -15.29 -11.22
N PRO A 267 -28.23 -16.39 -10.70
CA PRO A 267 -28.04 -17.75 -11.25
C PRO A 267 -28.53 -17.91 -12.70
N ARG A 268 -29.40 -17.02 -13.18
CA ARG A 268 -29.99 -17.06 -14.53
C ARG A 268 -29.35 -16.05 -15.49
N GLY A 269 -28.57 -15.11 -14.96
CA GLY A 269 -27.90 -14.09 -15.74
C GLY A 269 -26.72 -14.64 -16.53
N HIS A 270 -26.37 -13.96 -17.63
CA HIS A 270 -25.24 -14.35 -18.46
C HIS A 270 -24.01 -13.51 -18.13
N LEU A 271 -22.91 -14.19 -17.78
CA LEU A 271 -21.60 -13.59 -17.55
C LEU A 271 -20.70 -13.81 -18.76
N PHE A 272 -20.03 -12.76 -19.21
CA PHE A 272 -19.06 -12.82 -20.30
C PHE A 272 -17.76 -12.14 -19.88
N PHE A 273 -16.64 -12.79 -20.17
CA PHE A 273 -15.32 -12.21 -20.04
C PHE A 273 -14.82 -11.82 -21.42
N ASP A 274 -14.45 -10.55 -21.58
CA ASP A 274 -13.68 -10.11 -22.74
C ASP A 274 -12.21 -10.60 -22.58
N PRO A 275 -11.42 -10.65 -23.66
CA PRO A 275 -9.98 -10.92 -23.55
C PRO A 275 -9.31 -9.94 -22.59
N ILE A 276 -8.32 -10.43 -21.84
CA ILE A 276 -7.53 -9.60 -20.93
C ILE A 276 -6.69 -8.61 -21.75
N GLU A 277 -6.66 -7.36 -21.29
CA GLU A 277 -5.80 -6.32 -21.83
C GLU A 277 -4.58 -6.14 -20.92
N TRP A 278 -3.39 -6.32 -21.49
CA TRP A 278 -2.13 -5.99 -20.83
C TRP A 278 -1.80 -4.52 -21.00
N ILE A 279 -1.56 -3.84 -19.88
CA ILE A 279 -1.14 -2.44 -19.84
C ILE A 279 0.38 -2.41 -19.86
N CYS A 280 0.96 -2.03 -21.00
CA CYS A 280 2.42 -2.02 -21.17
C CYS A 280 3.05 -0.63 -20.93
N ALA A 281 2.34 0.30 -20.30
CA ALA A 281 2.84 1.63 -19.98
C ALA A 281 2.05 2.30 -18.84
N PRO A 282 2.70 3.12 -18.02
CA PRO A 282 4.15 3.42 -18.03
C PRO A 282 4.98 2.34 -17.34
N GLN A 283 6.26 2.21 -17.70
CA GLN A 283 7.22 1.41 -16.91
C GLN A 283 7.67 2.18 -15.67
N GLN A 284 8.00 1.46 -14.60
CA GLN A 284 8.62 2.08 -13.43
C GLN A 284 10.03 2.61 -13.71
N PRO A 285 10.44 3.75 -13.11
CA PRO A 285 11.75 4.36 -13.35
C PRO A 285 12.90 3.70 -12.57
N ASP A 286 12.61 2.74 -11.70
CA ASP A 286 13.56 2.01 -10.86
C ASP A 286 13.03 0.66 -10.41
N PHE A 287 13.71 0.00 -9.47
CA PHE A 287 13.38 -1.34 -8.97
C PHE A 287 12.60 -1.32 -7.64
N ALA A 288 12.03 -0.18 -7.22
CA ALA A 288 11.34 -0.07 -5.93
C ALA A 288 9.92 0.52 -6.06
N SER A 289 9.66 1.26 -7.14
CA SER A 289 8.43 2.05 -7.32
C SER A 289 7.16 1.23 -7.57
N CYS A 290 7.25 -0.10 -7.69
CA CYS A 290 6.16 -0.93 -8.23
C CYS A 290 4.85 -0.77 -7.45
N GLY A 291 4.94 -0.68 -6.12
CA GLY A 291 3.80 -0.42 -5.25
C GLY A 291 3.08 0.92 -5.53
N VAL A 292 3.83 1.99 -5.77
CA VAL A 292 3.25 3.31 -6.11
C VAL A 292 2.61 3.25 -7.49
N MET A 293 3.30 2.61 -8.45
CA MET A 293 2.83 2.49 -9.83
C MET A 293 1.53 1.70 -9.93
N VAL A 294 1.35 0.61 -9.17
CA VAL A 294 0.08 -0.15 -9.18
C VAL A 294 -1.09 0.66 -8.61
N VAL A 295 -0.86 1.46 -7.56
CA VAL A 295 -1.88 2.37 -7.00
C VAL A 295 -2.23 3.46 -8.00
N ALA A 296 -1.23 4.04 -8.65
CA ALA A 296 -1.38 5.06 -9.67
C ALA A 296 -2.16 4.55 -10.90
N GLN A 297 -1.87 3.32 -11.33
CA GLN A 297 -2.58 2.71 -12.45
C GLN A 297 -4.03 2.39 -12.11
N ALA A 298 -4.29 1.90 -10.90
CA ALA A 298 -5.65 1.70 -10.41
C ALA A 298 -6.44 3.01 -10.39
N HIS A 299 -5.86 4.11 -9.86
CA HIS A 299 -6.47 5.43 -9.90
C HIS A 299 -6.86 5.85 -11.31
N SER A 300 -5.93 5.73 -12.26
CA SER A 300 -6.13 6.10 -13.68
C SER A 300 -7.36 5.42 -14.29
N TYR A 301 -7.52 4.11 -14.06
CA TYR A 301 -8.65 3.35 -14.61
C TYR A 301 -9.98 3.61 -13.89
N LEU A 302 -9.94 3.83 -12.58
CA LEU A 302 -11.13 4.12 -11.79
C LEU A 302 -11.72 5.49 -12.11
N THR A 303 -10.85 6.50 -12.27
CA THR A 303 -11.24 7.89 -12.57
C THR A 303 -11.42 8.15 -14.06
N GLY A 304 -10.83 7.30 -14.93
CA GLY A 304 -10.84 7.50 -16.37
C GLY A 304 -9.76 8.45 -16.88
N SER A 305 -8.82 8.86 -16.02
CA SER A 305 -7.66 9.66 -16.41
C SER A 305 -6.53 8.77 -16.91
N LEU A 306 -6.41 8.60 -18.23
CA LEU A 306 -5.38 7.76 -18.85
C LEU A 306 -4.11 8.54 -19.26
N GLN A 307 -4.01 9.81 -18.89
CA GLN A 307 -2.91 10.69 -19.29
C GLN A 307 -1.54 10.17 -18.82
N MET A 308 -1.50 9.45 -17.70
CA MET A 308 -0.28 8.83 -17.18
C MET A 308 0.31 7.78 -18.14
N GLN A 309 -0.53 7.06 -18.90
CA GLN A 309 -0.07 6.03 -19.84
C GLN A 309 0.73 6.59 -21.02
N LEU A 310 0.59 7.89 -21.29
CA LEU A 310 1.28 8.59 -22.37
C LEU A 310 2.62 9.20 -21.92
N SER A 311 2.93 9.14 -20.62
CA SER A 311 4.05 9.85 -20.02
C SER A 311 5.17 8.91 -19.63
N ARG A 312 6.42 9.33 -19.84
CA ARG A 312 7.58 8.64 -19.25
C ARG A 312 7.72 9.09 -17.81
N ILE A 313 7.36 8.21 -16.88
CA ILE A 313 7.40 8.49 -15.44
C ILE A 313 8.84 8.53 -14.96
N SER A 314 9.20 9.61 -14.27
CA SER A 314 10.51 9.79 -13.62
C SER A 314 10.47 9.40 -12.14
N LYS A 315 11.64 9.24 -11.53
CA LYS A 315 11.77 9.05 -10.07
C LYS A 315 11.15 10.19 -9.27
N ASN A 316 11.13 11.41 -9.81
CA ASN A 316 10.56 12.55 -9.12
C ASN A 316 9.03 12.53 -9.20
N ASP A 317 8.46 12.08 -10.32
CA ASP A 317 7.03 11.86 -10.42
C ASP A 317 6.55 10.83 -9.39
N VAL A 318 7.25 9.69 -9.26
CA VAL A 318 6.92 8.68 -8.24
C VAL A 318 7.00 9.24 -6.82
N LYS A 319 7.93 10.15 -6.52
CA LYS A 319 8.01 10.76 -5.18
C LYS A 319 6.81 11.65 -4.85
N VAL A 320 6.22 12.27 -5.88
CA VAL A 320 5.07 13.17 -5.74
C VAL A 320 3.76 12.38 -5.66
N MET A 321 3.66 11.27 -6.40
CA MET A 321 2.55 10.30 -6.32
C MET A 321 2.44 9.64 -4.95
#